data_AF-A0A973AFR1-F1
#
_entry.id   AF-A0A973AFR1-F1
#
_cell.length_a   1.000
_cell.length_b   1.000
_cell.length_c   1.000
_cell.angle_alpha   90.00
_cell.angle_beta   90.00
_cell.angle_gamma   90.00
#
_symmetry.space_group_name_H-M   'P 1'
#
loop_
_entity.id
_entity.type
_entity.pdbx_description
1 polymer ?
#
loop_
_entity_poly.entity_id
_entity_poly.type
_entity_poly.pdbx_seq_one_letter_code
_entity_poly.pdbx_strand_id
1 'polypeptide(L)'
;MNDYKIVLMALGAALLACCGVADDETRRSQADRVFVNGAIYTVDENRSWADAVAVEHGKVVFVGSDSEARLWIGAERTWQMYPIASVHAAGGRIVGGSDFYVTDIDPLLAIETAITRQDPWSNQGRALNEDERVDLATMIAAYTINGAYQMKLEKKQGSIEVGKRADLIVLDRNLFDIAPSEISDARVTMTIFDGHTVYQEEDK
;
A
#
# COMPACT_ATOMS: atom_id res chain seq x y z
N MET A 1 -39.67 0.66 -18.85
CA MET A 1 -40.76 -0.32 -18.93
C MET A 1 -40.45 -1.37 -17.89
N ASN A 2 -41.35 -1.51 -16.90
CA ASN A 2 -41.20 -2.32 -15.70
C ASN A 2 -40.78 -3.77 -16.00
N ASP A 3 -40.10 -4.40 -15.05
CA ASP A 3 -40.67 -5.56 -14.38
C ASP A 3 -39.99 -5.81 -13.02
N TYR A 4 -40.73 -5.47 -11.96
CA TYR A 4 -40.44 -5.80 -10.57
C TYR A 4 -40.88 -7.25 -10.30
N LYS A 5 -40.00 -8.08 -9.75
CA LYS A 5 -40.38 -9.39 -9.19
C LYS A 5 -40.50 -9.31 -7.67
N ILE A 6 -41.75 -9.13 -7.24
CA ILE A 6 -42.47 -9.70 -6.09
C ILE A 6 -41.60 -10.24 -4.93
N VAL A 7 -41.68 -9.53 -3.80
CA VAL A 7 -41.43 -10.04 -2.46
C VAL A 7 -42.63 -10.88 -2.02
N LEU A 8 -42.40 -12.11 -1.59
CA LEU A 8 -43.37 -12.89 -0.83
C LEU A 8 -42.72 -13.35 0.49
N MET A 9 -43.05 -12.65 1.58
CA MET A 9 -42.87 -13.16 2.93
C MET A 9 -43.97 -14.18 3.22
N ALA A 10 -43.59 -15.38 3.67
CA ALA A 10 -44.48 -16.25 4.42
C ALA A 10 -43.72 -16.80 5.64
N LEU A 11 -44.14 -16.35 6.82
CA LEU A 11 -43.80 -16.98 8.10
C LEU A 11 -44.40 -18.39 8.15
N GLY A 12 -43.59 -19.37 8.50
CA GLY A 12 -44.04 -20.72 8.86
C GLY A 12 -43.06 -21.32 9.86
N ALA A 13 -43.37 -21.23 11.14
CA ALA A 13 -42.61 -21.85 12.22
C ALA A 13 -42.82 -23.37 12.23
N ALA A 14 -41.72 -24.12 12.23
CA ALA A 14 -41.68 -25.50 12.72
C ALA A 14 -40.31 -25.74 13.38
N LEU A 15 -40.30 -25.75 14.71
CA LEU A 15 -39.20 -26.32 15.49
C LEU A 15 -39.24 -27.83 15.36
N LEU A 16 -38.18 -28.45 14.81
CA LEU A 16 -37.72 -29.77 15.22
C LEU A 16 -36.22 -29.85 15.00
N ALA A 17 -35.51 -30.08 16.10
CA ALA A 17 -34.06 -30.12 16.19
C ALA A 17 -33.47 -31.33 15.45
N CYS A 18 -32.39 -31.11 14.70
CA CYS A 18 -31.29 -32.05 14.55
C CYS A 18 -30.05 -31.28 14.06
N CYS A 19 -28.97 -31.42 14.84
CA CYS A 19 -27.55 -31.29 14.50
C CYS A 19 -27.09 -30.10 13.64
N GLY A 20 -26.16 -29.33 14.20
CA GLY A 20 -25.56 -28.15 13.59
C GLY A 20 -25.18 -28.36 12.13
N VAL A 21 -25.79 -27.55 11.28
CA VAL A 21 -25.13 -27.10 10.06
C VAL A 21 -24.23 -25.98 10.56
N ALA A 22 -22.97 -26.34 10.83
CA ALA A 22 -21.92 -25.36 10.94
C ALA A 22 -21.98 -24.49 9.67
N ASP A 23 -21.80 -23.18 9.83
CA ASP A 23 -21.33 -22.32 8.75
C ASP A 23 -20.02 -22.91 8.22
N ASP A 24 -20.12 -23.85 7.29
CA ASP A 24 -19.00 -24.37 6.50
C ASP A 24 -18.96 -23.57 5.20
N GLU A 25 -18.86 -22.24 5.34
CA GLU A 25 -17.97 -21.52 4.43
C GLU A 25 -16.59 -22.06 4.74
N THR A 26 -16.23 -23.12 4.03
CA THR A 26 -14.99 -23.85 4.16
C THR A 26 -13.87 -22.84 4.24
N ARG A 27 -13.30 -22.65 5.43
CA ARG A 27 -12.05 -21.94 5.65
C ARG A 27 -11.05 -22.69 4.79
N ARG A 28 -10.84 -22.27 3.53
CA ARG A 28 -9.74 -22.77 2.72
C ARG A 28 -8.51 -22.60 3.60
N SER A 29 -7.79 -23.69 3.85
CA SER A 29 -6.52 -23.63 4.54
C SER A 29 -5.66 -22.64 3.78
N GLN A 30 -5.24 -21.57 4.46
CA GLN A 30 -4.37 -20.58 3.84
C GLN A 30 -3.06 -21.28 3.49
N ALA A 31 -2.58 -21.12 2.26
CA ALA A 31 -1.36 -21.77 1.82
C ALA A 31 -0.16 -21.23 2.62
N ASP A 32 0.81 -22.05 3.01
CA ASP A 32 2.03 -21.58 3.69
C ASP A 32 2.82 -20.57 2.85
N ARG A 33 2.81 -20.77 1.52
CA ARG A 33 3.49 -19.90 0.55
C ARG A 33 2.61 -19.67 -0.66
N VAL A 34 2.56 -18.44 -1.14
CA VAL A 34 1.91 -18.08 -2.39
C VAL A 34 2.90 -17.28 -3.22
N PHE A 35 3.12 -17.72 -4.47
CA PHE A 35 3.94 -17.05 -5.47
C PHE A 35 2.98 -16.41 -6.47
N VAL A 36 3.14 -15.11 -6.74
CA VAL A 36 2.29 -14.29 -7.62
C VAL A 36 3.15 -13.45 -8.56
N ASN A 37 2.56 -12.87 -9.61
CA ASN A 37 3.21 -12.09 -10.65
C ASN A 37 4.32 -12.88 -11.38
N GLY A 38 4.15 -14.19 -11.52
CA GLY A 38 5.11 -15.09 -12.14
C GLY A 38 4.78 -15.40 -13.59
N ALA A 39 5.77 -15.87 -14.35
CA ALA A 39 5.53 -16.63 -15.57
C ALA A 39 5.88 -18.10 -15.27
N ILE A 40 4.88 -18.89 -14.88
CA ILE A 40 5.06 -20.23 -14.31
C ILE A 40 4.69 -21.27 -15.35
N TYR A 41 5.69 -21.92 -15.93
CA TYR A 41 5.49 -23.06 -16.82
C TYR A 41 5.13 -24.32 -16.02
N THR A 42 3.95 -24.90 -16.26
CA THR A 42 3.35 -25.93 -15.39
C THR A 42 3.78 -27.36 -15.71
N VAL A 43 4.41 -27.58 -16.89
CA VAL A 43 4.83 -28.89 -17.38
C VAL A 43 3.68 -29.92 -17.41
N ASP A 44 2.44 -29.46 -17.59
CA ASP A 44 1.30 -30.32 -17.89
C ASP A 44 1.30 -30.76 -19.37
N GLU A 45 0.40 -31.66 -19.74
CA GLU A 45 0.28 -32.15 -21.14
C GLU A 45 0.04 -31.01 -22.15
N ASN A 46 -0.63 -29.95 -21.70
CA ASN A 46 -0.95 -28.77 -22.49
C ASN A 46 0.18 -27.75 -22.55
N ARG A 47 1.28 -27.98 -21.80
CA ARG A 47 2.41 -27.05 -21.67
C ARG A 47 1.94 -25.66 -21.25
N SER A 48 1.02 -25.61 -20.28
CA SER A 48 0.39 -24.36 -19.87
C SER A 48 1.33 -23.46 -19.08
N TRP A 49 0.94 -22.18 -19.02
CA TRP A 49 1.56 -21.16 -18.17
C TRP A 49 0.52 -20.64 -17.18
N ALA A 50 0.99 -20.27 -15.99
CA ALA A 50 0.20 -19.67 -14.94
C ALA A 50 0.91 -18.44 -14.37
N ASP A 51 0.14 -17.58 -13.72
CA ASP A 51 0.66 -16.37 -13.09
C ASP A 51 1.10 -16.64 -11.65
N ALA A 52 0.45 -17.63 -11.01
CA ALA A 52 0.60 -17.89 -9.59
C ALA A 52 0.55 -19.38 -9.21
N VAL A 53 1.20 -19.71 -8.09
CA VAL A 53 1.21 -21.04 -7.46
C VAL A 53 1.11 -20.89 -5.94
N ALA A 54 0.30 -21.72 -5.29
CA ALA A 54 0.24 -21.81 -3.82
C ALA A 54 0.69 -23.18 -3.33
N VAL A 55 1.43 -23.19 -2.21
CA VAL A 55 1.99 -24.37 -1.58
C VAL A 55 1.54 -24.44 -0.13
N GLU A 56 1.03 -25.60 0.29
CA GLU A 56 0.62 -25.90 1.65
C GLU A 56 1.15 -27.27 2.07
N HIS A 57 1.77 -27.36 3.25
CA HIS A 57 2.37 -28.57 3.81
C HIS A 57 3.30 -29.29 2.82
N GLY A 58 4.07 -28.51 2.05
CA GLY A 58 5.00 -29.01 1.04
C GLY A 58 4.36 -29.51 -0.26
N LYS A 59 3.07 -29.27 -0.48
CA LYS A 59 2.33 -29.69 -1.70
C LYS A 59 1.79 -28.47 -2.43
N VAL A 60 1.76 -28.54 -3.76
CA VAL A 60 1.05 -27.55 -4.59
C VAL A 60 -0.45 -27.74 -4.38
N VAL A 61 -1.13 -26.69 -3.91
CA VAL A 61 -2.58 -26.67 -3.67
C VAL A 61 -3.34 -25.77 -4.64
N PHE A 62 -2.61 -24.92 -5.38
CA PHE A 62 -3.18 -24.06 -6.42
C PHE A 62 -2.16 -23.72 -7.50
N VAL A 63 -2.63 -23.65 -8.75
CA VAL A 63 -1.93 -23.13 -9.92
C VAL A 63 -2.96 -22.37 -10.74
N GLY A 64 -2.73 -21.10 -11.08
CA GLY A 64 -3.71 -20.30 -11.81
C GLY A 64 -3.36 -18.82 -11.92
N SER A 65 -4.37 -17.97 -11.95
CA SER A 65 -4.20 -16.51 -12.10
C SER A 65 -3.85 -15.82 -10.77
N ASP A 66 -3.24 -14.63 -10.85
CA ASP A 66 -2.93 -13.82 -9.67
C ASP A 66 -4.17 -13.42 -8.86
N SER A 67 -5.28 -13.13 -9.55
CA SER A 67 -6.52 -12.72 -8.89
C SER A 67 -7.11 -13.85 -8.03
N GLU A 68 -7.05 -15.08 -8.51
CA GLU A 68 -7.49 -16.27 -7.79
C GLU A 68 -6.52 -16.66 -6.67
N ALA A 69 -5.21 -16.46 -6.88
CA ALA A 69 -4.17 -16.73 -5.88
C ALA A 69 -4.34 -15.89 -4.60
N ARG A 70 -4.94 -14.69 -4.69
CA ARG A 70 -5.20 -13.82 -3.53
C ARG A 70 -6.06 -14.50 -2.45
N LEU A 71 -6.95 -15.41 -2.84
CA LEU A 71 -7.77 -16.18 -1.91
C LEU A 71 -6.92 -17.12 -1.03
N TRP A 72 -5.74 -17.52 -1.51
CA TRP A 72 -4.82 -18.40 -0.80
C TRP A 72 -3.89 -17.64 0.16
N ILE A 73 -3.71 -16.33 -0.03
CA ILE A 73 -2.97 -15.46 0.90
C ILE A 73 -3.78 -15.30 2.19
N GLY A 74 -5.07 -15.01 2.05
CA GLY A 74 -5.99 -14.87 3.17
C GLY A 74 -5.83 -13.57 3.97
N ALA A 75 -6.90 -13.19 4.67
CA ALA A 75 -7.05 -11.85 5.22
C ALA A 75 -5.92 -11.45 6.19
N GLU A 76 -5.54 -12.34 7.10
CA GLU A 76 -4.53 -12.05 8.12
C GLU A 76 -3.20 -11.57 7.52
N ARG A 77 -2.67 -12.29 6.52
CA ARG A 77 -1.41 -11.93 5.85
C ARG A 77 -1.55 -10.70 4.97
N THR A 78 -2.70 -10.50 4.33
CA THR A 78 -2.98 -9.26 3.59
C THR A 78 -2.92 -8.05 4.53
N TRP A 79 -3.41 -8.18 5.75
CA TRP A 79 -3.38 -7.11 6.76
C TRP A 79 -1.98 -6.89 7.39
N GLN A 80 -0.98 -7.71 7.06
CA GLN A 80 0.41 -7.59 7.50
C GLN A 80 1.35 -7.01 6.41
N MET A 81 0.80 -6.53 5.29
CA MET A 81 1.61 -5.99 4.19
C MET A 81 2.35 -4.70 4.57
N TYR A 82 3.48 -4.49 3.89
CA TYR A 82 4.35 -3.30 4.00
C TYR A 82 4.93 -3.07 5.42
N PRO A 83 5.85 -3.94 5.89
CA PRO A 83 6.45 -3.85 7.23
C PRO A 83 7.57 -2.80 7.31
N ILE A 84 7.22 -1.52 7.05
CA ILE A 84 8.19 -0.42 6.92
C ILE A 84 8.88 -0.11 8.26
N ALA A 85 8.14 -0.08 9.37
CA ALA A 85 8.71 0.21 10.68
C ALA A 85 9.65 -0.91 11.16
N SER A 86 9.29 -2.17 10.93
CA SER A 86 10.13 -3.33 11.21
C SER A 86 11.43 -3.29 10.42
N VAL A 87 11.37 -2.99 9.11
CA VAL A 87 12.58 -2.83 8.28
C VAL A 87 13.43 -1.68 8.80
N HIS A 88 12.82 -0.54 9.15
CA HIS A 88 13.52 0.61 9.69
C HIS A 88 14.21 0.30 11.03
N ALA A 89 13.49 -0.34 11.96
CA ALA A 89 13.99 -0.74 13.27
C ALA A 89 15.16 -1.74 13.18
N ALA A 90 15.18 -2.58 12.14
CA ALA A 90 16.28 -3.49 11.85
C ALA A 90 17.52 -2.79 11.24
N GLY A 91 17.50 -1.46 11.09
CA GLY A 91 18.57 -0.68 10.46
C GLY A 91 18.48 -0.60 8.93
N GLY A 92 17.36 -1.04 8.36
CA GLY A 92 17.07 -0.90 6.94
C GLY A 92 16.83 0.56 6.56
N ARG A 93 17.40 0.98 5.42
CA ARG A 93 17.14 2.31 4.86
C ARG A 93 15.86 2.28 4.05
N ILE A 94 14.88 3.08 4.47
CA ILE A 94 13.61 3.24 3.75
C ILE A 94 13.80 4.26 2.63
N VAL A 95 13.37 3.90 1.42
CA VAL A 95 13.37 4.77 0.24
C VAL A 95 11.96 4.81 -0.30
N GLY A 96 11.41 6.02 -0.47
CA GLY A 96 10.06 6.23 -1.01
C GLY A 96 10.05 6.22 -2.54
N GLY A 97 8.93 5.82 -3.12
CA GLY A 97 8.67 5.86 -4.56
C GLY A 97 7.19 5.66 -4.84
N SER A 98 6.69 6.25 -5.93
CA SER A 98 5.27 6.16 -6.31
C SER A 98 4.96 4.94 -7.19
N ASP A 99 5.89 4.49 -8.04
CA ASP A 99 5.55 3.57 -9.13
C ASP A 99 4.48 4.18 -10.08
N PHE A 100 4.57 5.50 -10.29
CA PHE A 100 3.69 6.21 -11.22
C PHE A 100 3.77 5.58 -12.63
N TYR A 101 2.64 5.28 -13.29
CA TYR A 101 1.27 5.75 -13.04
C TYR A 101 0.34 4.75 -12.34
N VAL A 102 0.87 3.75 -11.62
CA VAL A 102 0.05 2.79 -10.85
C VAL A 102 -0.54 3.45 -9.60
N THR A 103 0.19 4.39 -8.99
CA THR A 103 -0.29 5.28 -7.91
C THR A 103 -0.13 6.75 -8.27
N ASP A 104 -0.61 7.63 -7.39
CA ASP A 104 -0.40 9.07 -7.49
C ASP A 104 1.09 9.47 -7.39
N ILE A 105 1.42 10.59 -8.03
CA ILE A 105 2.80 11.12 -8.09
C ILE A 105 3.18 11.97 -6.87
N ASP A 106 2.19 12.48 -6.14
CA ASP A 106 2.42 13.39 -5.02
C ASP A 106 3.02 12.65 -3.80
N PRO A 107 4.26 12.98 -3.40
CA PRO A 107 4.88 12.33 -2.25
C PRO A 107 4.17 12.64 -0.92
N LEU A 108 3.42 13.74 -0.79
CA LEU A 108 2.73 14.08 0.45
C LEU A 108 1.60 13.09 0.75
N LEU A 109 0.89 12.61 -0.28
CA LEU A 109 -0.09 11.52 -0.14
C LEU A 109 0.56 10.24 0.37
N ALA A 110 1.74 9.88 -0.16
CA ALA A 110 2.44 8.68 0.26
C ALA A 110 3.03 8.80 1.67
N ILE A 111 3.52 9.98 2.04
CA ILE A 111 4.00 10.29 3.40
C ILE A 111 2.84 10.17 4.38
N GLU A 112 1.70 10.81 4.11
CA GLU A 112 0.50 10.69 4.92
C GLU A 112 0.07 9.22 5.07
N THR A 113 -0.08 8.50 3.95
CA THR A 113 -0.45 7.07 3.94
C THR A 113 0.49 6.23 4.79
N ALA A 114 1.80 6.48 4.75
CA ALA A 114 2.77 5.71 5.53
C ALA A 114 2.67 5.97 7.04
N ILE A 115 2.39 7.20 7.45
CA ILE A 115 2.31 7.62 8.85
C ILE A 115 0.95 7.26 9.46
N THR A 116 -0.14 7.39 8.70
CA THR A 116 -1.50 7.07 9.16
C THR A 116 -1.83 5.59 8.96
N ARG A 117 -1.23 4.97 7.93
CA ARG A 117 -1.58 3.65 7.41
C ARG A 117 -3.02 3.57 6.91
N GLN A 118 -3.59 4.72 6.54
CA GLN A 118 -4.95 4.86 6.02
C GLN A 118 -4.92 5.42 4.60
N ASP A 119 -6.04 5.24 3.91
CA ASP A 119 -6.30 5.89 2.63
C ASP A 119 -6.50 7.41 2.85
N PRO A 120 -5.64 8.28 2.29
CA PRO A 120 -5.70 9.73 2.49
C PRO A 120 -6.92 10.38 1.81
N TRP A 121 -7.55 9.73 0.82
CA TRP A 121 -8.72 10.30 0.13
C TRP A 121 -10.02 10.09 0.88
N SER A 122 -10.18 8.92 1.50
CA SER A 122 -11.40 8.59 2.24
C SER A 122 -11.28 8.86 3.73
N ASN A 123 -10.06 8.77 4.28
CA ASN A 123 -9.76 8.79 5.72
C ASN A 123 -10.74 7.91 6.53
N GLN A 124 -11.14 6.79 5.93
CA GLN A 124 -12.14 5.87 6.44
C GLN A 124 -11.60 4.45 6.42
N GLY A 125 -12.06 3.65 7.38
CA GLY A 125 -11.70 2.25 7.50
C GLY A 125 -10.58 2.00 8.51
N ARG A 126 -10.15 0.74 8.55
CA ARG A 126 -9.10 0.29 9.47
C ARG A 126 -7.73 0.64 8.87
N ALA A 127 -6.81 1.11 9.71
CA ALA A 127 -5.44 1.30 9.27
C ALA A 127 -4.75 -0.04 8.98
N LEU A 128 -4.05 -0.10 7.84
CA LEU A 128 -3.34 -1.29 7.38
C LEU A 128 -2.07 -1.50 8.22
N ASN A 129 -2.00 -2.59 8.98
CA ASN A 129 -0.79 -2.93 9.74
C ASN A 129 -0.31 -1.75 10.61
N GLU A 130 -1.12 -1.34 11.58
CA GLU A 130 -0.94 -0.07 12.33
C GLU A 130 0.39 0.00 13.09
N ASP A 131 0.93 -1.14 13.51
CA ASP A 131 2.22 -1.24 14.19
C ASP A 131 3.41 -0.92 13.26
N GLU A 132 3.17 -0.88 11.94
CA GLU A 132 4.17 -0.56 10.91
C GLU A 132 4.19 0.92 10.51
N ARG A 133 3.54 1.79 11.31
CA ARG A 133 3.66 3.24 11.20
C ARG A 133 5.10 3.69 11.47
N VAL A 134 5.55 4.69 10.72
CA VAL A 134 6.80 5.39 10.95
C VAL A 134 6.54 6.88 11.17
N ASP A 135 7.49 7.58 11.77
CA ASP A 135 7.35 9.01 12.01
C ASP A 135 7.56 9.85 10.74
N LEU A 136 7.13 11.12 10.81
CA LEU A 136 7.23 12.07 9.71
C LEU A 136 8.68 12.29 9.24
N ALA A 137 9.63 12.37 10.17
CA ALA A 137 11.03 12.58 9.84
C ALA A 137 11.61 11.41 9.01
N THR A 138 11.24 10.18 9.35
CA THR A 138 11.59 8.97 8.62
C THR A 138 11.06 9.03 7.18
N MET A 139 9.81 9.46 7.00
CA MET A 139 9.20 9.55 5.67
C MET A 139 9.71 10.73 4.84
N ILE A 140 9.99 11.88 5.45
CA ILE A 140 10.70 12.97 4.76
C ILE A 140 12.06 12.49 4.28
N ALA A 141 12.83 11.78 5.13
CA ALA A 141 14.12 11.22 4.72
C ALA A 141 13.98 10.19 3.59
N ALA A 142 12.93 9.35 3.63
CA ALA A 142 12.64 8.36 2.60
C ALA A 142 12.45 8.98 1.21
N TYR A 143 11.77 10.12 1.14
CA TYR A 143 11.50 10.86 -0.11
C TYR A 143 12.56 11.92 -0.47
N THR A 144 13.62 12.07 0.33
CA THR A 144 14.68 13.06 0.09
C THR A 144 16.07 12.40 0.10
N ILE A 145 16.76 12.42 1.24
CA ILE A 145 18.16 12.00 1.34
C ILE A 145 18.35 10.51 1.06
N ASN A 146 17.37 9.66 1.39
CA ASN A 146 17.48 8.22 1.15
C ASN A 146 17.31 7.89 -0.35
N GLY A 147 16.44 8.62 -1.06
CA GLY A 147 16.36 8.54 -2.53
C GLY A 147 17.66 9.01 -3.19
N ALA A 148 18.24 10.10 -2.69
CA ALA A 148 19.55 10.55 -3.16
C ALA A 148 20.65 9.50 -2.90
N TYR A 149 20.67 8.87 -1.72
CA TYR A 149 21.58 7.79 -1.38
C TYR A 149 21.45 6.59 -2.32
N GLN A 150 20.22 6.16 -2.61
CA GLN A 150 19.95 5.04 -3.53
C GLN A 150 20.58 5.28 -4.92
N MET A 151 20.63 6.55 -5.35
CA MET A 151 21.25 6.98 -6.61
C MET A 151 22.74 7.34 -6.49
N LYS A 152 23.35 7.22 -5.31
CA LYS A 152 24.73 7.68 -5.00
C LYS A 152 24.94 9.19 -5.21
N LEU A 153 23.91 9.98 -4.94
CA LEU A 153 23.87 11.44 -5.10
C LEU A 153 23.75 12.17 -3.76
N GLU A 154 23.82 11.47 -2.62
CA GLU A 154 23.64 12.03 -1.27
C GLU A 154 24.67 13.11 -0.92
N LYS A 155 25.84 13.11 -1.57
CA LYS A 155 26.85 14.17 -1.43
C LYS A 155 26.54 15.43 -2.26
N LYS A 156 25.58 15.35 -3.17
CA LYS A 156 25.23 16.41 -4.13
C LYS A 156 23.83 16.97 -3.92
N GLN A 157 22.88 16.18 -3.40
CA GLN A 157 21.48 16.57 -3.21
C GLN A 157 20.81 15.77 -2.07
N GLY A 158 19.52 16.06 -1.83
CA GLY A 158 18.65 15.29 -0.95
C GLY A 158 18.58 15.81 0.49
N SER A 159 19.37 16.84 0.82
CA SER A 159 19.28 17.59 2.08
C SER A 159 19.79 19.01 1.88
N ILE A 160 19.42 19.90 2.81
CA ILE A 160 19.83 21.29 2.81
C ILE A 160 21.14 21.42 3.59
N GLU A 161 22.26 21.36 2.88
CA GLU A 161 23.61 21.48 3.43
C GLU A 161 24.49 22.33 2.49
N VAL A 162 25.46 23.05 3.06
CA VAL A 162 26.39 23.90 2.29
C VAL A 162 27.11 23.06 1.22
N GLY A 163 27.04 23.53 -0.03
CA GLY A 163 27.70 22.89 -1.17
C GLY A 163 26.86 21.85 -1.93
N LYS A 164 25.67 21.50 -1.44
CA LYS A 164 24.70 20.69 -2.20
C LYS A 164 23.87 21.56 -3.15
N ARG A 165 23.21 20.93 -4.11
CA ARG A 165 22.27 21.60 -5.02
C ARG A 165 21.13 22.26 -4.25
N ALA A 166 20.73 23.43 -4.72
CA ALA A 166 19.56 24.14 -4.21
C ALA A 166 18.29 23.66 -4.94
N ASP A 167 17.95 22.38 -4.73
CA ASP A 167 16.69 21.77 -5.16
C ASP A 167 15.74 21.80 -3.95
N LEU A 168 14.82 22.78 -3.92
CA LEU A 168 14.01 23.11 -2.73
C LEU A 168 12.53 23.24 -3.11
N ILE A 169 11.67 22.95 -2.14
CA ILE A 169 10.27 23.34 -2.14
C ILE A 169 9.97 24.17 -0.89
N VAL A 170 9.01 25.08 -0.99
CA VAL A 170 8.43 25.77 0.17
C VAL A 170 6.98 25.33 0.28
N LEU A 171 6.58 24.90 1.47
CA LEU A 171 5.19 24.51 1.76
C LEU A 171 4.43 25.66 2.42
N ASP A 172 3.13 25.73 2.22
CA ASP A 172 2.24 26.74 2.81
C ASP A 172 2.07 26.60 4.34
N ARG A 173 2.50 25.46 4.89
CA ARG A 173 2.42 25.14 6.32
C ARG A 173 3.57 24.24 6.77
N ASN A 174 3.85 24.24 8.07
CA ASN A 174 4.79 23.32 8.66
C ASN A 174 4.14 21.95 8.89
N LEU A 175 4.67 20.91 8.25
CA LEU A 175 4.15 19.54 8.37
C LEU A 175 4.25 18.98 9.81
N PHE A 176 5.13 19.52 10.65
CA PHE A 176 5.28 19.09 12.05
C PHE A 176 4.25 19.72 13.00
N ASP A 177 3.51 20.74 12.54
CA ASP A 177 2.55 21.50 13.36
C ASP A 177 1.08 21.15 13.03
N ILE A 178 0.84 20.24 12.09
CA ILE A 178 -0.49 19.83 11.62
C ILE A 178 -0.76 18.35 11.94
N ALA A 179 -2.02 17.92 11.87
CA ALA A 179 -2.35 16.51 12.04
C ALA A 179 -1.79 15.68 10.87
N PRO A 180 -1.40 14.40 11.09
CA PRO A 180 -0.90 13.56 10.01
C PRO A 180 -1.86 13.42 8.82
N SER A 181 -3.16 13.45 9.05
CA SER A 181 -4.22 13.38 8.02
C SER A 181 -4.43 14.70 7.26
N GLU A 182 -3.62 15.73 7.52
CA GLU A 182 -3.65 17.03 6.83
C GLU A 182 -2.36 17.25 6.02
N ILE A 183 -1.44 16.28 6.03
CA ILE A 183 -0.14 16.39 5.34
C ILE A 183 -0.33 16.52 3.84
N SER A 184 -1.24 15.74 3.26
CA SER A 184 -1.53 15.79 1.82
C SER A 184 -2.28 17.05 1.37
N ASP A 185 -2.83 17.84 2.31
CA ASP A 185 -3.43 19.15 2.01
C ASP A 185 -2.40 20.28 1.91
N ALA A 186 -1.15 20.04 2.32
CA ALA A 186 -0.10 21.05 2.23
C ALA A 186 0.24 21.33 0.77
N ARG A 187 0.41 22.62 0.44
CA ARG A 187 0.68 23.04 -0.94
C ARG A 187 2.11 23.50 -1.10
N VAL A 188 2.73 23.12 -2.20
CA VAL A 188 4.00 23.72 -2.64
C VAL A 188 3.68 25.13 -3.14
N THR A 189 4.26 26.14 -2.49
CA THR A 189 4.11 27.56 -2.83
C THR A 189 5.28 28.08 -3.66
N MET A 190 6.42 27.39 -3.64
CA MET A 190 7.60 27.71 -4.43
C MET A 190 8.40 26.44 -4.71
N THR A 191 8.93 26.33 -5.92
CA THR A 191 9.92 25.30 -6.29
C THR A 191 11.17 25.98 -6.83
N ILE A 192 12.31 25.62 -6.26
CA ILE A 192 13.64 26.01 -6.73
C ILE A 192 14.32 24.75 -7.27
N PHE A 193 14.82 24.82 -8.49
CA PHE A 193 15.54 23.74 -9.14
C PHE A 193 16.91 24.25 -9.59
N ASP A 194 17.98 23.60 -9.12
CA ASP A 194 19.37 24.00 -9.33
C ASP A 194 19.63 25.50 -9.01
N GLY A 195 18.98 26.01 -7.95
CA GLY A 195 19.10 27.41 -7.52
C GLY A 195 18.22 28.41 -8.28
N HIS A 196 17.40 27.96 -9.24
CA HIS A 196 16.48 28.82 -9.98
C HIS A 196 15.03 28.57 -9.56
N THR A 197 14.29 29.63 -9.24
CA THR A 197 12.83 29.52 -9.02
C THR A 197 12.16 29.12 -10.34
N VAL A 198 11.54 27.94 -10.36
CA VAL A 198 10.82 27.38 -11.52
C VAL A 198 9.31 27.38 -11.33
N TYR A 199 8.86 27.54 -10.09
CA TYR A 199 7.46 27.71 -9.72
C TYR A 199 7.35 28.65 -8.52
N GLN A 200 6.33 29.51 -8.56
CA GLN A 200 5.94 30.40 -7.49
C GLN A 200 4.41 30.51 -7.53
N GLU A 201 3.73 30.26 -6.42
CA GLU A 201 2.31 30.58 -6.28
C GLU A 201 2.18 32.11 -6.32
N GLU A 202 1.33 32.62 -7.22
CA GLU A 202 1.02 34.06 -7.27
C GLU A 202 0.13 34.42 -6.06
N ASP A 203 0.45 35.53 -5.40
CA ASP A 203 -0.40 36.11 -4.37
C ASP A 203 -1.77 36.43 -5.00
N LYS A 204 -2.83 35.74 -4.55
CA LYS A 204 -4.22 35.98 -4.99
C LYS A 204 -4.87 37.14 -4.25
#